data_AF-A0A175R8W3-F1
#
_entry.id   AF-A0A175R8W3-F1
#
_cell.length_a   1.000
_cell.length_b   1.000
_cell.length_c   1.000
_cell.angle_alpha   90.00
_cell.angle_beta   90.00
_cell.angle_gamma   90.00
#
_symmetry.space_group_name_H-M   'P 1'
#
loop_
_entity.id
_entity.type
_entity.pdbx_description
1 polymer ?
#
loop_
_entity_poly.entity_id
_entity_poly.type
_entity_poly.pdbx_seq_one_letter_code
_entity_poly.pdbx_strand_id
1 'polypeptide(L)'
;MDFNNWLQSRLTAHGYAVGAIDGVIDGTTVAALKAFQSSRRLPMSGQGDAATVAALRSQASAVTPAEQAIIGNIDTPTPLASLPNIVKPIWPRQDDVPTFFGKVGEDQVGVEPPYALYLAWAPSTLVRRITVHTKVADAVGRALGVIGNAYSAKEREALGLDRFGGSLNVRRMRGGSRYSMHSWGIALDFDPQRNGLTTRAPDARLSHDDAKAFWKAWKAEGALPLGEAIGRDWMHVQFARL
;
A
#
# COMPACT_ATOMS: atom_id res chain seq x y z
N MET A 1 -0.42 20.07 -20.40
CA MET A 1 -1.60 19.37 -19.88
C MET A 1 -2.76 20.36 -19.97
N ASP A 2 -3.80 20.05 -20.73
CA ASP A 2 -5.01 20.87 -20.76
C ASP A 2 -5.83 20.68 -19.46
N PHE A 3 -6.85 21.52 -19.28
CA PHE A 3 -7.66 21.55 -18.07
C PHE A 3 -8.43 20.24 -17.79
N ASN A 4 -8.92 19.55 -18.83
CA ASN A 4 -9.72 18.33 -18.67
C ASN A 4 -8.85 17.14 -18.25
N ASN A 5 -7.67 17.02 -18.86
CA ASN A 5 -6.66 16.04 -18.47
C ASN A 5 -6.20 16.23 -17.01
N TRP A 6 -6.03 17.48 -16.59
CA TRP A 6 -5.72 17.81 -15.19
C TRP A 6 -6.86 17.43 -14.23
N LEU A 7 -8.11 17.70 -14.63
CA LEU A 7 -9.31 17.40 -13.83
C LEU A 7 -9.48 15.88 -13.59
N GLN A 8 -9.37 15.07 -14.65
CA GLN A 8 -9.40 13.61 -14.61
C GLN A 8 -8.30 13.02 -13.71
N SER A 9 -7.07 13.54 -13.82
CA SER A 9 -5.94 13.15 -12.97
C SER A 9 -6.18 13.42 -11.48
N ARG A 10 -6.73 14.61 -11.18
CA ARG A 10 -7.02 15.01 -9.80
C ARG A 10 -8.24 14.35 -9.21
N LEU A 11 -9.11 13.71 -9.99
CA LEU A 11 -10.21 12.89 -9.45
C LEU A 11 -9.71 11.49 -9.08
N THR A 12 -8.82 10.95 -9.91
CA THR A 12 -8.20 9.63 -9.68
C THR A 12 -7.30 9.64 -8.45
N ALA A 13 -6.45 10.66 -8.32
CA ALA A 13 -5.90 11.04 -7.02
C ALA A 13 -7.09 11.50 -6.15
N HIS A 14 -7.35 11.17 -4.90
CA HIS A 14 -8.68 11.30 -4.23
C HIS A 14 -9.60 10.09 -4.44
N GLY A 15 -9.30 9.18 -5.37
CA GLY A 15 -9.91 7.85 -5.43
C GLY A 15 -11.20 7.73 -6.25
N TYR A 16 -11.45 8.64 -7.19
CA TYR A 16 -12.60 8.59 -8.09
C TYR A 16 -12.15 8.24 -9.52
N ALA A 17 -12.40 7.01 -9.94
CA ALA A 17 -11.99 6.52 -11.25
C ALA A 17 -12.76 7.20 -12.39
N VAL A 18 -12.04 7.75 -13.36
CA VAL A 18 -12.60 8.47 -14.53
C VAL A 18 -12.47 7.70 -15.85
N GLY A 19 -11.89 6.50 -15.83
CA GLY A 19 -11.48 5.80 -17.06
C GLY A 19 -10.10 6.26 -17.54
N ALA A 20 -9.94 6.47 -18.85
CA ALA A 20 -8.72 7.02 -19.43
C ALA A 20 -8.58 8.53 -19.12
N ILE A 21 -7.35 9.00 -18.90
CA ILE A 21 -7.05 10.43 -18.76
C ILE A 21 -6.65 10.94 -20.16
N ASP A 22 -7.65 11.17 -21.01
CA ASP A 22 -7.50 11.57 -22.41
C ASP A 22 -8.03 12.99 -22.71
N GLY A 23 -8.60 13.67 -21.71
CA GLY A 23 -9.17 15.01 -21.82
C GLY A 23 -10.60 15.05 -22.35
N VAL A 24 -11.19 13.88 -22.67
CA VAL A 24 -12.58 13.74 -23.09
C VAL A 24 -13.46 13.58 -21.84
N ILE A 25 -14.32 14.57 -21.59
CA ILE A 25 -15.26 14.52 -20.46
C ILE A 25 -16.50 13.70 -20.87
N ASP A 26 -16.36 12.38 -20.85
CA ASP A 26 -17.42 11.42 -21.13
C ASP A 26 -18.34 11.17 -19.92
N GLY A 27 -19.32 10.28 -20.08
CA GLY A 27 -20.25 9.93 -18.99
C GLY A 27 -19.54 9.37 -17.74
N THR A 28 -18.41 8.68 -17.93
CA THR A 28 -17.58 8.13 -16.86
C THR A 28 -16.95 9.25 -16.03
N THR A 29 -16.35 10.24 -16.71
CA THR A 29 -15.72 11.39 -16.07
C THR A 29 -16.74 12.25 -15.33
N VAL A 30 -17.93 12.45 -15.93
CA VAL A 30 -19.05 13.18 -15.29
C VAL A 30 -19.53 12.46 -14.03
N ALA A 31 -19.62 11.12 -14.05
CA ALA A 31 -20.02 10.34 -12.89
C ALA A 31 -19.00 10.44 -11.74
N ALA A 32 -17.70 10.38 -12.05
CA ALA A 32 -16.63 10.56 -11.06
C ALA A 32 -16.61 11.98 -10.46
N LEU A 33 -16.87 13.01 -11.29
CA LEU A 33 -17.02 14.39 -10.81
C LEU A 33 -18.16 14.51 -9.80
N LYS A 34 -19.33 13.95 -10.10
CA LYS A 34 -20.48 13.96 -9.19
C LYS A 34 -20.18 13.20 -7.88
N ALA A 35 -19.49 12.07 -7.98
CA ALA A 35 -19.09 11.29 -6.80
C ALA A 35 -18.09 12.04 -5.90
N PHE A 36 -17.10 12.71 -6.50
CA PHE A 36 -16.17 13.57 -5.78
C PHE A 36 -16.86 14.79 -5.16
N GLN A 37 -17.73 15.46 -5.91
CA GLN A 37 -18.49 16.61 -5.42
C GLN A 37 -19.36 16.21 -4.22
N SER A 38 -20.06 15.07 -4.32
CA SER A 38 -20.85 14.52 -3.23
C SER A 38 -20.01 14.27 -1.97
N SER A 39 -18.84 13.65 -2.11
CA SER A 39 -17.97 13.35 -0.97
C SER A 39 -17.39 14.59 -0.29
N ARG A 40 -17.26 15.68 -1.05
CA ARG A 40 -16.83 17.00 -0.57
C ARG A 40 -17.99 17.92 -0.19
N ARG A 41 -19.23 17.42 -0.19
CA ARG A 41 -20.46 18.18 0.08
C ARG A 41 -20.64 19.41 -0.82
N LEU A 42 -20.19 19.30 -2.06
CA LEU A 42 -20.38 20.28 -3.12
C LEU A 42 -21.63 19.93 -3.96
N PRO A 43 -22.23 20.90 -4.68
CA PRO A 43 -23.25 20.62 -5.66
C PRO A 43 -22.76 19.62 -6.72
N MET A 44 -23.50 18.53 -6.95
CA MET A 44 -23.17 17.45 -7.90
C MET A 44 -23.45 17.86 -9.35
N SER A 45 -22.90 18.99 -9.78
CA SER A 45 -23.07 19.54 -11.13
C SER A 45 -22.49 18.62 -12.20
N GLY A 46 -21.51 17.77 -11.84
CA GLY A 46 -20.73 16.98 -12.80
C GLY A 46 -19.79 17.82 -13.66
N GLN A 47 -19.56 19.08 -13.27
CA GLN A 47 -18.71 20.03 -13.98
C GLN A 47 -17.52 20.43 -13.11
N GLY A 48 -16.37 20.72 -13.74
CA GLY A 48 -15.18 21.25 -13.07
C GLY A 48 -15.29 22.74 -12.72
N ASP A 49 -16.34 23.14 -11.99
CA ASP A 49 -16.52 24.53 -11.55
C ASP A 49 -15.46 24.99 -10.54
N ALA A 50 -15.41 26.29 -10.26
CA ALA A 50 -14.36 26.88 -9.42
C ALA A 50 -14.26 26.23 -8.03
N ALA A 51 -15.39 25.82 -7.44
CA ALA A 51 -15.43 25.14 -6.14
C ALA A 51 -14.90 23.69 -6.24
N THR A 52 -15.27 22.97 -7.29
CA THR A 52 -14.78 21.61 -7.58
C THR A 52 -13.29 21.61 -7.87
N VAL A 53 -12.81 22.56 -8.66
CA VAL A 53 -11.38 22.76 -8.96
C VAL A 53 -10.59 23.11 -7.69
N ALA A 54 -11.11 23.98 -6.82
CA ALA A 54 -10.46 24.30 -5.56
C ALA A 54 -10.37 23.08 -4.62
N ALA A 55 -11.44 22.30 -4.52
CA ALA A 55 -11.44 21.05 -3.76
C ALA A 55 -10.49 19.99 -4.38
N LEU A 56 -10.43 19.89 -5.71
CA LEU A 56 -9.51 18.99 -6.40
C LEU A 56 -8.05 19.40 -6.23
N ARG A 57 -7.74 20.70 -6.10
CA ARG A 57 -6.40 21.23 -5.80
C ARG A 57 -5.92 20.93 -4.39
N SER A 58 -6.84 20.76 -3.42
CA SER A 58 -6.48 20.21 -2.10
C SER A 58 -5.85 18.82 -2.25
N GLN A 59 -4.88 18.46 -1.40
CA GLN A 59 -4.07 17.24 -1.58
C GLN A 59 -4.92 16.01 -1.88
N ALA A 60 -4.79 15.58 -3.12
CA ALA A 60 -5.31 14.36 -3.67
C ALA A 60 -4.20 13.33 -3.59
N SER A 61 -4.31 12.32 -2.73
CA SER A 61 -3.48 11.13 -2.85
C SER A 61 -3.76 10.45 -4.19
N ALA A 62 -2.74 10.30 -5.05
CA ALA A 62 -2.43 9.14 -5.92
C ALA A 62 -1.95 9.47 -7.36
N VAL A 63 -1.22 8.49 -7.92
CA VAL A 63 -0.37 8.45 -9.12
C VAL A 63 -1.12 7.79 -10.32
N THR A 64 -0.46 7.70 -11.49
CA THR A 64 -0.92 7.91 -12.88
C THR A 64 -0.94 6.68 -13.83
N PRO A 65 -1.46 6.82 -15.09
CA PRO A 65 -1.94 5.75 -15.99
C PRO A 65 -0.96 4.71 -16.58
N ALA A 66 0.34 4.75 -16.30
CA ALA A 66 1.27 3.73 -16.82
C ALA A 66 0.96 2.32 -16.25
N GLU A 67 0.26 2.26 -15.11
CA GLU A 67 -0.15 1.03 -14.43
C GLU A 67 -1.36 0.31 -15.08
N GLN A 68 -2.08 0.94 -16.01
CA GLN A 68 -3.29 0.36 -16.61
C GLN A 68 -3.02 -0.66 -17.74
N ALA A 69 -1.81 -0.73 -18.30
CA ALA A 69 -1.54 -1.56 -19.48
C ALA A 69 -1.17 -3.04 -19.18
N ILE A 70 -1.07 -3.45 -17.92
CA ILE A 70 -0.69 -4.83 -17.53
C ILE A 70 -1.93 -5.72 -17.27
N ILE A 71 -3.12 -5.13 -17.21
CA ILE A 71 -4.36 -5.84 -16.82
C ILE A 71 -5.01 -6.46 -18.06
N GLY A 72 -4.52 -7.63 -18.46
CA GLY A 72 -5.15 -8.48 -19.47
C GLY A 72 -4.99 -9.95 -19.11
N ASN A 73 -6.07 -10.55 -18.60
CA ASN A 73 -6.28 -11.95 -18.20
C ASN A 73 -5.60 -12.46 -16.92
N ILE A 74 -6.40 -12.56 -15.84
CA ILE A 74 -6.09 -13.37 -14.66
C ILE A 74 -7.26 -14.35 -14.45
N ASP A 75 -7.15 -15.51 -15.07
CA ASP A 75 -7.85 -16.74 -14.67
C ASP A 75 -7.02 -17.94 -15.14
N THR A 76 -5.82 -18.07 -14.58
CA THR A 76 -5.06 -19.32 -14.54
C THR A 76 -3.92 -19.21 -13.52
N PRO A 77 -3.74 -20.17 -12.61
CA PRO A 77 -2.59 -20.16 -11.72
C PRO A 77 -1.32 -20.44 -12.54
N THR A 78 -0.46 -19.42 -12.70
CA THR A 78 0.86 -19.61 -13.32
C THR A 78 1.68 -20.58 -12.45
N PRO A 79 2.20 -21.70 -13.00
CA PRO A 79 3.07 -22.59 -12.24
C PRO A 79 4.36 -21.88 -11.84
N LEU A 80 4.68 -21.88 -10.55
CA LEU A 80 5.84 -21.22 -9.93
C LEU A 80 7.22 -21.73 -10.42
N ALA A 81 7.26 -22.61 -11.41
CA ALA A 81 8.44 -23.37 -11.84
C ALA A 81 9.18 -22.79 -13.06
N SER A 82 8.78 -21.63 -13.58
CA SER A 82 9.35 -21.04 -14.81
C SER A 82 9.83 -19.60 -14.69
N LEU A 83 9.87 -19.02 -13.48
CA LEU A 83 10.50 -17.70 -13.32
C LEU A 83 12.03 -17.83 -13.47
N PRO A 84 12.70 -16.93 -14.23
CA PRO A 84 14.15 -16.86 -14.25
C PRO A 84 14.67 -16.73 -12.82
N ASN A 85 15.91 -17.16 -12.57
CA ASN A 85 16.59 -17.02 -11.27
C ASN A 85 16.63 -15.53 -10.87
N ILE A 86 15.59 -15.04 -10.20
CA ILE A 86 15.52 -13.66 -9.75
C ILE A 86 16.52 -13.54 -8.62
N VAL A 87 17.70 -12.99 -8.91
CA VAL A 87 18.62 -12.53 -7.87
C VAL A 87 17.87 -11.47 -7.08
N LYS A 88 17.42 -11.84 -5.87
CA LYS A 88 16.67 -10.92 -5.03
C LYS A 88 17.61 -9.77 -4.64
N PRO A 89 17.19 -8.50 -4.79
CA PRO A 89 18.03 -7.38 -4.42
C PRO A 89 18.29 -7.41 -2.91
N ILE A 90 19.53 -7.11 -2.52
CA ILE A 90 19.85 -6.84 -1.12
C ILE A 90 19.32 -5.43 -0.83
N TRP A 91 18.31 -5.35 0.03
CA TRP A 91 17.74 -4.06 0.42
C TRP A 91 18.76 -3.16 1.14
N PRO A 92 18.67 -1.83 0.97
CA PRO A 92 19.62 -0.88 1.54
C PRO A 92 19.60 -0.92 3.07
N ARG A 93 20.65 -0.41 3.73
CA ARG A 93 20.54 -0.03 5.15
C ARG A 93 19.61 1.17 5.28
N GLN A 94 19.01 1.38 6.45
CA GLN A 94 18.12 2.52 6.70
C GLN A 94 18.77 3.87 6.32
N ASP A 95 20.08 4.02 6.52
CA ASP A 95 20.81 5.25 6.18
C ASP A 95 21.02 5.44 4.68
N ASP A 96 20.99 4.35 3.90
CA ASP A 96 21.15 4.37 2.44
C ASP A 96 19.80 4.43 1.70
N VAL A 97 18.67 4.41 2.43
CA VAL A 97 17.32 4.46 1.86
C VAL A 97 17.11 5.66 0.93
N PRO A 98 17.53 6.90 1.27
CA PRO A 98 17.35 8.04 0.36
C PRO A 98 18.12 7.88 -0.96
N THR A 99 19.31 7.27 -0.91
CA THR A 99 20.13 7.02 -2.10
C THR A 99 19.53 5.92 -2.98
N PHE A 100 18.97 4.88 -2.35
CA PHE A 100 18.44 3.73 -3.07
C PHE A 100 17.00 3.93 -3.56
N PHE A 101 16.11 4.43 -2.71
CA PHE A 101 14.68 4.60 -2.98
C PHE A 101 14.31 6.04 -3.36
N GLY A 102 15.26 6.97 -3.39
CA GLY A 102 14.97 8.36 -3.74
C GLY A 102 14.28 9.14 -2.61
N LYS A 103 13.46 10.12 -2.97
CA LYS A 103 12.81 11.00 -1.98
C LYS A 103 11.57 10.33 -1.38
N VAL A 104 11.21 10.78 -0.18
CA VAL A 104 9.97 10.33 0.48
C VAL A 104 8.74 10.71 -0.33
N GLY A 105 7.72 9.84 -0.36
CA GLY A 105 6.46 10.09 -1.05
C GLY A 105 6.53 10.16 -2.57
N GLU A 106 7.65 9.70 -3.16
CA GLU A 106 7.83 9.56 -4.61
C GLU A 106 7.97 8.08 -5.00
N ASP A 107 7.67 7.73 -6.25
CA ASP A 107 7.80 6.37 -6.80
C ASP A 107 6.97 5.27 -6.13
N GLN A 108 5.73 5.59 -5.71
CA GLN A 108 4.78 4.59 -5.23
C GLN A 108 3.86 4.04 -6.33
N VAL A 109 3.50 2.77 -6.16
CA VAL A 109 2.55 1.98 -6.96
C VAL A 109 1.52 1.35 -6.02
N GLY A 110 0.32 1.10 -6.54
CA GLY A 110 -0.65 0.26 -5.84
C GLY A 110 -0.45 -1.22 -6.11
N VAL A 111 -0.42 -2.02 -5.06
CA VAL A 111 -0.48 -3.49 -5.13
C VAL A 111 -1.85 -3.94 -4.65
N GLU A 112 -2.52 -4.77 -5.43
CA GLU A 112 -3.73 -5.48 -5.00
C GLU A 112 -3.31 -6.71 -4.18
N PRO A 113 -3.67 -6.79 -2.88
CA PRO A 113 -3.41 -7.99 -2.10
C PRO A 113 -4.18 -9.19 -2.69
N PRO A 114 -3.58 -10.40 -2.75
CA PRO A 114 -4.23 -11.60 -3.27
C PRO A 114 -5.33 -12.16 -2.35
N TYR A 115 -5.60 -11.48 -1.24
CA TYR A 115 -6.67 -11.80 -0.31
C TYR A 115 -7.16 -10.52 0.39
N ALA A 116 -8.39 -10.56 0.91
CA ALA A 116 -8.97 -9.41 1.60
C ALA A 116 -8.12 -8.98 2.81
N LEU A 117 -7.69 -7.71 2.79
CA LEU A 117 -7.17 -6.99 3.94
C LEU A 117 -8.23 -6.04 4.48
N TYR A 118 -8.20 -5.74 5.77
CA TYR A 118 -9.11 -4.82 6.44
C TYR A 118 -8.33 -3.80 7.24
N LEU A 119 -8.80 -2.55 7.30
CA LEU A 119 -8.14 -1.54 8.13
C LEU A 119 -8.16 -1.97 9.60
N ALA A 120 -6.99 -1.96 10.25
CA ALA A 120 -6.87 -2.41 11.63
C ALA A 120 -7.75 -1.61 12.60
N TRP A 121 -7.96 -0.32 12.35
CA TRP A 121 -8.82 0.56 13.16
C TRP A 121 -10.27 0.63 12.66
N ALA A 122 -10.58 0.05 11.51
CA ALA A 122 -11.94 -0.02 10.96
C ALA A 122 -12.14 -1.40 10.29
N PRO A 123 -12.30 -2.48 11.09
CA PRO A 123 -12.20 -3.86 10.62
C PRO A 123 -13.24 -4.30 9.56
N SER A 124 -14.29 -3.50 9.35
CA SER A 124 -15.28 -3.70 8.28
C SER A 124 -14.89 -3.05 6.94
N THR A 125 -13.81 -2.27 6.90
CA THR A 125 -13.37 -1.54 5.71
C THR A 125 -12.35 -2.37 4.94
N LEU A 126 -12.77 -2.87 3.78
CA LEU A 126 -11.91 -3.62 2.85
C LEU A 126 -10.83 -2.74 2.21
N VAL A 127 -9.60 -3.22 2.21
CA VAL A 127 -8.45 -2.62 1.54
C VAL A 127 -8.19 -3.38 0.24
N ARG A 128 -8.70 -2.84 -0.88
CA ARG A 128 -8.53 -3.44 -2.22
C ARG A 128 -7.14 -3.20 -2.82
N ARG A 129 -6.43 -2.19 -2.33
CA ARG A 129 -5.11 -1.81 -2.85
C ARG A 129 -4.28 -1.20 -1.72
N ILE A 130 -3.04 -1.62 -1.60
CA ILE A 130 -2.04 -1.05 -0.69
C ILE A 130 -1.01 -0.27 -1.49
N THR A 131 -0.51 0.84 -0.94
CA THR A 131 0.45 1.70 -1.63
C THR A 131 1.86 1.38 -1.15
N VAL A 132 2.76 0.99 -2.05
CA VAL A 132 4.15 0.65 -1.74
C VAL A 132 5.09 1.26 -2.76
N HIS A 133 6.39 1.28 -2.50
CA HIS A 133 7.37 1.73 -3.50
C HIS A 133 7.39 0.77 -4.69
N THR A 134 7.50 1.30 -5.91
CA THR A 134 7.69 0.55 -7.17
C THR A 134 8.75 -0.56 -7.06
N LYS A 135 9.88 -0.29 -6.41
CA LYS A 135 10.99 -1.25 -6.23
C LYS A 135 10.65 -2.44 -5.32
N VAL A 136 9.62 -2.34 -4.47
CA VAL A 136 9.23 -3.42 -3.54
C VAL A 136 7.89 -4.07 -3.93
N ALA A 137 7.22 -3.58 -4.97
CA ALA A 137 5.86 -4.01 -5.34
C ALA A 137 5.78 -5.52 -5.60
N ASP A 138 6.66 -6.06 -6.44
CA ASP A 138 6.67 -7.50 -6.74
C ASP A 138 7.01 -8.33 -5.50
N ALA A 139 7.91 -7.85 -4.65
CA ALA A 139 8.30 -8.51 -3.41
C ALA A 139 7.12 -8.57 -2.43
N VAL A 140 6.38 -7.47 -2.28
CA VAL A 140 5.15 -7.40 -1.48
C VAL A 140 4.09 -8.35 -2.04
N GLY A 141 3.85 -8.33 -3.34
CA GLY A 141 2.88 -9.22 -3.99
C GLY A 141 3.21 -10.70 -3.77
N ARG A 142 4.48 -11.11 -3.94
CA ARG A 142 4.92 -12.49 -3.68
C ARG A 142 4.77 -12.89 -2.22
N ALA A 143 5.19 -12.03 -1.28
CA ALA A 143 5.07 -12.33 0.15
C ALA A 143 3.59 -12.52 0.55
N LEU A 144 2.71 -11.60 0.13
CA LEU A 144 1.28 -11.73 0.38
C LEU A 144 0.67 -12.97 -0.32
N GLY A 145 1.12 -13.33 -1.52
CA GLY A 145 0.69 -14.57 -2.19
C GLY A 145 1.03 -15.82 -1.38
N VAL A 146 2.27 -15.90 -0.87
CA VAL A 146 2.71 -17.00 0.00
C VAL A 146 1.88 -17.04 1.29
N ILE A 147 1.60 -15.88 1.91
CA ILE A 147 0.77 -15.79 3.12
C ILE A 147 -0.66 -16.26 2.84
N GLY A 148 -1.25 -15.84 1.72
CA GLY A 148 -2.60 -16.23 1.32
C GLY A 148 -2.76 -17.75 1.11
N ASN A 149 -1.70 -18.40 0.61
CA ASN A 149 -1.68 -19.86 0.42
C ASN A 149 -1.37 -20.63 1.72
N ALA A 150 -0.60 -20.05 2.63
CA ALA A 150 -0.20 -20.69 3.89
C ALA A 150 -1.29 -20.65 4.96
N TYR A 151 -2.20 -19.67 4.89
CA TYR A 151 -3.24 -19.44 5.89
C TYR A 151 -4.62 -19.28 5.24
N SER A 152 -5.60 -20.04 5.73
CA SER A 152 -7.01 -19.85 5.37
C SER A 152 -7.49 -18.45 5.78
N ALA A 153 -8.63 -18.01 5.21
CA ALA A 153 -9.22 -16.72 5.58
C ALA A 153 -9.52 -16.61 7.08
N LYS A 154 -10.02 -17.70 7.69
CA LYS A 154 -10.33 -17.77 9.13
C LYS A 154 -9.07 -17.68 10.00
N GLU A 155 -7.98 -18.31 9.58
CA GLU A 155 -6.70 -18.19 10.28
C GLU A 155 -6.16 -16.77 10.15
N ARG A 156 -6.16 -16.18 8.94
CA ARG A 156 -5.70 -14.79 8.75
C ARG A 156 -6.45 -13.81 9.64
N GLU A 157 -7.77 -13.97 9.75
CA GLU A 157 -8.60 -13.16 10.64
C GLU A 157 -8.25 -13.36 12.12
N ALA A 158 -8.18 -14.61 12.60
CA ALA A 158 -7.93 -14.95 14.00
C ALA A 158 -6.53 -14.49 14.47
N LEU A 159 -5.54 -14.68 13.60
CA LEU A 159 -4.15 -14.30 13.83
C LEU A 159 -3.92 -12.78 13.64
N GLY A 160 -4.79 -12.08 12.92
CA GLY A 160 -4.66 -10.67 12.59
C GLY A 160 -3.80 -10.36 11.36
N LEU A 161 -3.49 -11.37 10.54
CA LEU A 161 -2.66 -11.21 9.33
C LEU A 161 -3.38 -10.42 8.21
N ASP A 162 -4.69 -10.26 8.33
CA ASP A 162 -5.53 -9.44 7.45
C ASP A 162 -5.79 -8.02 8.01
N ARG A 163 -5.34 -7.71 9.23
CA ARG A 163 -5.53 -6.40 9.87
C ARG A 163 -4.43 -5.46 9.43
N PHE A 164 -4.69 -4.65 8.42
CA PHE A 164 -3.71 -3.77 7.81
C PHE A 164 -3.59 -2.44 8.56
N GLY A 165 -2.37 -2.14 9.04
CA GLY A 165 -2.01 -0.91 9.74
C GLY A 165 -1.53 0.23 8.84
N GLY A 166 -1.28 -0.06 7.56
CA GLY A 166 -0.81 0.92 6.58
C GLY A 166 0.55 0.59 5.99
N SER A 167 0.89 1.22 4.87
CA SER A 167 2.16 1.03 4.17
C SER A 167 2.81 2.32 3.65
N LEU A 168 2.08 3.45 3.65
CA LEU A 168 2.61 4.76 3.28
C LEU A 168 2.11 5.83 4.26
N ASN A 169 3.05 6.51 4.90
CA ASN A 169 2.79 7.68 5.73
C ASN A 169 4.05 8.55 5.77
N VAL A 170 4.07 9.63 4.98
CA VAL A 170 5.23 10.53 4.88
C VAL A 170 5.33 11.37 6.16
N ARG A 171 6.18 10.93 7.08
CA ARG A 171 6.36 11.58 8.38
C ARG A 171 7.76 11.39 8.94
N ARG A 172 8.18 12.35 9.75
CA ARG A 172 9.34 12.18 10.64
C ARG A 172 9.00 11.25 11.79
N MET A 173 10.01 10.55 12.29
CA MET A 173 9.87 9.77 13.52
C MET A 173 9.69 10.70 14.72
N ARG A 174 8.88 10.28 15.69
CA ARG A 174 8.62 11.07 16.90
C ARG A 174 9.92 11.31 17.65
N GLY A 175 10.23 12.58 17.95
CA GLY A 175 11.42 12.97 18.70
C GLY A 175 12.72 13.00 17.88
N GLY A 176 12.66 12.93 16.54
CA GLY A 176 13.84 12.97 15.69
C GLY A 176 13.64 13.67 14.34
N SER A 177 14.74 13.80 13.59
CA SER A 177 14.75 14.41 12.25
C SER A 177 14.64 13.39 11.11
N ARG A 178 14.91 12.11 11.38
CA ARG A 178 14.85 11.01 10.40
C ARG A 178 13.41 10.71 10.00
N TYR A 179 13.20 10.42 8.71
CA TYR A 179 11.92 9.94 8.20
C TYR A 179 11.67 8.49 8.60
N SER A 180 10.40 8.15 8.81
CA SER A 180 9.98 6.75 8.97
C SER A 180 10.16 5.99 7.67
N MET A 181 10.43 4.68 7.73
CA MET A 181 10.47 3.81 6.53
C MET A 181 9.12 3.78 5.80
N HIS A 182 8.00 4.02 6.50
CA HIS A 182 6.69 4.25 5.89
C HIS A 182 6.67 5.46 4.95
N SER A 183 7.64 6.38 5.03
CA SER A 183 7.67 7.57 4.17
C SER A 183 8.08 7.29 2.73
N TRP A 184 8.66 6.12 2.45
CA TRP A 184 8.99 5.70 1.08
C TRP A 184 8.02 4.66 0.52
N GLY A 185 7.06 4.17 1.30
CA GLY A 185 6.24 3.02 0.91
C GLY A 185 6.98 1.68 1.01
N ILE A 186 8.01 1.59 1.85
CA ILE A 186 8.86 0.39 1.99
C ILE A 186 8.67 -0.32 3.34
N ALA A 187 7.67 0.08 4.12
CA ALA A 187 7.30 -0.57 5.36
C ALA A 187 5.80 -0.88 5.35
N LEU A 188 5.40 -1.93 6.07
CA LEU A 188 4.01 -2.34 6.21
C LEU A 188 3.75 -2.73 7.67
N ASP A 189 2.63 -2.28 8.20
CA ASP A 189 2.19 -2.62 9.56
C ASP A 189 1.01 -3.60 9.51
N PHE A 190 1.03 -4.63 10.35
CA PHE A 190 -0.04 -5.60 10.52
C PHE A 190 -0.45 -5.71 12.00
N ASP A 191 -1.75 -5.68 12.24
CA ASP A 191 -2.37 -5.77 13.56
C ASP A 191 -1.73 -4.84 14.62
N PRO A 192 -1.63 -3.52 14.35
CA PRO A 192 -0.98 -2.56 15.25
C PRO A 192 -1.59 -2.50 16.66
N GLN A 193 -2.86 -2.90 16.82
CA GLN A 193 -3.55 -2.87 18.12
C GLN A 193 -2.98 -3.89 19.10
N ARG A 194 -2.57 -5.07 18.62
CA ARG A 194 -2.00 -6.14 19.46
C ARG A 194 -0.46 -6.24 19.37
N ASN A 195 0.17 -5.40 18.53
CA ASN A 195 1.60 -5.53 18.18
C ASN A 195 2.37 -4.19 18.13
N GLY A 196 1.85 -3.16 18.82
CA GLY A 196 2.36 -1.79 18.74
C GLY A 196 3.85 -1.61 19.13
N LEU A 197 4.33 -0.37 18.94
CA LEU A 197 5.74 0.05 19.01
C LEU A 197 6.55 -0.40 20.25
N THR A 198 5.88 -0.67 21.36
CA THR A 198 6.48 -1.06 22.64
C THR A 198 6.10 -2.47 23.08
N THR A 199 5.16 -3.12 22.41
CA THR A 199 4.73 -4.48 22.71
C THR A 199 5.86 -5.45 22.34
N ARG A 200 6.21 -6.33 23.27
CA ARG A 200 7.32 -7.29 23.14
C ARG A 200 6.79 -8.70 23.11
N ALA A 201 7.62 -9.66 22.72
CA ALA A 201 7.31 -11.06 22.95
C ALA A 201 7.30 -11.36 24.47
N PRO A 202 6.41 -12.22 24.97
CA PRO A 202 5.38 -12.96 24.22
C PRO A 202 4.03 -12.22 24.09
N ASP A 203 3.91 -10.99 24.61
CA ASP A 203 2.64 -10.25 24.63
C ASP A 203 2.18 -9.80 23.23
N ALA A 204 3.12 -9.61 22.31
CA ALA A 204 2.82 -9.29 20.92
C ALA A 204 2.18 -10.49 20.22
N ARG A 205 0.96 -10.32 19.70
CA ARG A 205 0.22 -11.39 19.02
C ARG A 205 1.02 -12.08 17.91
N LEU A 206 1.74 -11.30 17.11
CA LEU A 206 2.52 -11.80 15.98
C LEU A 206 3.88 -12.36 16.38
N SER A 207 4.23 -12.41 17.69
CA SER A 207 5.44 -13.10 18.16
C SER A 207 5.23 -14.60 18.41
N HIS A 208 4.00 -15.10 18.25
CA HIS A 208 3.65 -16.49 18.55
C HIS A 208 4.03 -17.42 17.39
N ASP A 209 4.18 -18.70 17.70
CA ASP A 209 4.66 -19.72 16.76
C ASP A 209 3.76 -19.88 15.52
N ASP A 210 2.46 -19.62 15.66
CA ASP A 210 1.48 -19.66 14.59
C ASP A 210 1.67 -18.53 13.54
N ALA A 211 2.42 -17.48 13.87
CA ALA A 211 2.79 -16.40 12.94
C ALA A 211 4.16 -16.64 12.25
N LYS A 212 4.87 -17.73 12.52
CA LYS A 212 6.21 -17.98 11.93
C LYS A 212 6.20 -18.05 10.41
N ALA A 213 5.18 -18.66 9.79
CA ALA A 213 5.11 -18.75 8.33
C ALA A 213 4.85 -17.39 7.68
N PHE A 214 4.10 -16.51 8.34
CA PHE A 214 3.90 -15.12 7.94
C PHE A 214 5.23 -14.35 7.87
N TRP A 215 6.04 -14.39 8.93
CA TRP A 215 7.35 -13.72 8.91
C TRP A 215 8.35 -14.37 7.96
N LYS A 216 8.28 -15.70 7.78
CA LYS A 216 9.10 -16.41 6.80
C LYS A 216 8.81 -15.94 5.36
N ALA A 217 7.55 -15.64 5.02
CA ALA A 217 7.19 -15.13 3.70
C ALA A 217 7.83 -13.76 3.41
N TRP A 218 7.78 -12.84 4.38
CA TRP A 218 8.45 -11.54 4.27
C TRP A 218 9.98 -11.66 4.16
N LYS A 219 10.59 -12.48 5.03
CA LYS A 219 12.05 -12.71 5.02
C LYS A 219 12.53 -13.38 3.74
N ALA A 220 11.71 -14.24 3.13
CA ALA A 220 12.03 -14.84 1.83
C ALA A 220 12.23 -13.76 0.75
N GLU A 221 11.55 -12.62 0.87
CA GLU A 221 11.68 -11.46 -0.01
C GLU A 221 12.74 -10.46 0.48
N GLY A 222 13.56 -10.84 1.46
CA GLY A 222 14.62 -10.01 2.05
C GLY A 222 14.12 -8.96 3.03
N ALA A 223 12.81 -8.82 3.24
CA ALA A 223 12.28 -7.85 4.18
C ALA A 223 12.66 -8.19 5.63
N LEU A 224 12.75 -7.16 6.46
CA LEU A 224 13.13 -7.23 7.87
C LEU A 224 11.89 -7.04 8.76
N PRO A 225 11.42 -8.09 9.45
CA PRO A 225 10.47 -7.95 10.56
C PRO A 225 11.16 -7.29 11.76
N LEU A 226 10.66 -6.13 12.21
CA LEU A 226 11.28 -5.41 13.33
C LEU A 226 11.11 -6.14 14.66
N GLY A 227 9.95 -6.76 14.88
CA GLY A 227 9.69 -7.60 16.06
C GLY A 227 10.78 -8.65 16.31
N GLU A 228 11.15 -9.41 15.28
CA GLU A 228 12.23 -10.41 15.37
C GLU A 228 13.62 -9.76 15.49
N ALA A 229 13.86 -8.65 14.78
CA ALA A 229 15.18 -8.01 14.72
C ALA A 229 15.58 -7.27 15.99
N ILE A 230 14.62 -6.62 16.67
CA ILE A 230 14.88 -5.75 17.83
C ILE A 230 14.01 -6.06 19.06
N GLY A 231 13.17 -7.11 19.02
CA GLY A 231 12.37 -7.57 20.14
C GLY A 231 11.12 -6.74 20.46
N ARG A 232 10.75 -5.80 19.59
CA ARG A 232 9.57 -4.92 19.73
C ARG A 232 9.11 -4.44 18.35
N ASP A 233 7.95 -3.80 18.30
CA ASP A 233 7.35 -3.32 17.03
C ASP A 233 7.02 -4.50 16.10
N TRP A 234 6.33 -5.48 16.67
CA TRP A 234 5.96 -6.73 16.01
C TRP A 234 4.93 -6.56 14.90
N MET A 235 4.32 -5.38 14.75
CA MET A 235 3.46 -5.07 13.61
C MET A 235 4.26 -4.81 12.33
N HIS A 236 5.51 -4.36 12.46
CA HIS A 236 6.23 -3.67 11.39
C HIS A 236 7.18 -4.60 10.64
N VAL A 237 7.08 -4.58 9.30
CA VAL A 237 8.06 -5.14 8.38
C VAL A 237 8.56 -4.06 7.43
N GLN A 238 9.84 -4.09 7.07
CA GLN A 238 10.42 -3.12 6.12
C GLN A 238 11.40 -3.73 5.11
N PHE A 239 11.48 -3.15 3.94
CA PHE A 239 12.48 -3.43 2.91
C PHE A 239 13.72 -2.56 3.08
N ALA A 240 14.27 -2.55 4.30
CA ALA A 240 15.51 -1.88 4.67
C ALA A 240 16.15 -2.61 5.87
N ARG A 241 17.47 -2.74 5.88
CA ARG A 241 18.23 -3.33 6.99
C ARG A 241 18.57 -2.27 8.04
N LEU A 242 18.76 -2.68 9.28
CA LEU A 242 19.22 -1.79 10.36
C LEU A 242 20.62 -1.22 10.10
#